data_AF-A0A953THP1-F1
#
_entry.id   AF-A0A953THP1-F1
#
_cell.length_a   1.000
_cell.length_b   1.000
_cell.length_c   1.000
_cell.angle_alpha   90.00
_cell.angle_beta   90.00
_cell.angle_gamma   90.00
#
_symmetry.space_group_name_H-M   'P 1'
#
loop_
_entity.id
_entity.type
_entity.pdbx_description
1 polymer ?
#
loop_
_entity_poly.entity_id
_entity_poly.type
_entity_poly.pdbx_seq_one_letter_code
_entity_poly.pdbx_strand_id
1 'polypeptide(L)'
;MTSRTTGDGKFSLRRTLFRHLRESIRHYGVLRTIGETIAALYRLLRDRMPDRRRTHYGDMDFDWERMVDTTRANVGFRTQLMAALTGHEYYPSEPWLFEQIMQALPVRFPDFLFIDLGSGKGRSLMMASDYPFRRILGVEYLPGLHRIAQENIARYTSERQQ
;
A
#
# COMPACT_ATOMS: atom_id res chain seq x y z
N MET A 1 -2.50 30.54 -17.35
CA MET A 1 -1.83 30.94 -16.10
C MET A 1 -2.87 30.96 -14.99
N THR A 2 -3.11 29.82 -14.35
CA THR A 2 -4.02 29.69 -13.20
C THR A 2 -3.31 28.87 -12.15
N SER A 3 -2.98 29.55 -11.06
CA SER A 3 -2.18 29.12 -9.93
C SER A 3 -2.95 28.16 -9.02
N ARG A 4 -2.27 27.06 -8.66
CA ARG A 4 -2.23 26.37 -7.37
C ARG A 4 -3.40 26.60 -6.39
N THR A 5 -4.07 25.51 -6.05
CA THR A 5 -4.40 25.18 -4.66
C THR A 5 -4.05 23.71 -4.40
N THR A 6 -2.75 23.42 -4.29
CA THR A 6 -2.30 22.25 -3.53
C THR A 6 -2.64 22.52 -2.08
N GLY A 7 -3.81 22.05 -1.64
CA GLY A 7 -4.18 22.02 -0.24
C GLY A 7 -3.23 21.08 0.48
N ASP A 8 -2.17 21.65 1.05
CA ASP A 8 -1.22 20.99 1.92
C ASP A 8 -1.92 20.71 3.26
N GLY A 9 -2.90 19.79 3.22
CA GLY A 9 -3.63 19.33 4.38
C GLY A 9 -2.67 18.53 5.23
N LYS A 10 -1.96 19.20 6.16
CA LYS A 10 -1.06 18.58 7.12
C LYS A 10 -1.73 17.35 7.75
N PHE A 11 -1.35 16.17 7.27
CA PHE A 11 -1.88 14.90 7.73
C PHE A 11 -1.57 14.75 9.22
N SER A 12 -2.60 14.84 10.07
CA SER A 12 -2.43 14.77 11.52
C SER A 12 -2.51 13.32 11.98
N LEU A 13 -1.34 12.75 12.30
CA LEU A 13 -1.18 11.42 12.91
C LEU A 13 -2.15 11.19 14.07
N ARG A 14 -2.37 12.22 14.90
CA ARG A 14 -3.28 12.17 16.04
C ARG A 14 -4.74 12.05 15.61
N ARG A 15 -5.17 12.76 14.57
CA ARG A 15 -6.57 12.70 14.09
C ARG A 15 -6.89 11.34 13.48
N THR A 16 -5.97 10.78 12.70
CA THR A 16 -6.10 9.44 12.10
C THR A 16 -6.24 8.37 13.17
N LEU A 17 -5.32 8.37 14.14
CA LEU A 17 -5.35 7.42 15.24
C LEU A 17 -6.60 7.58 16.10
N PHE A 18 -7.00 8.83 16.39
CA PHE A 18 -8.19 9.12 17.17
C PHE A 18 -9.47 8.70 16.46
N ARG A 19 -9.56 8.88 15.13
CA ARG A 19 -10.70 8.40 14.34
C ARG A 19 -10.79 6.88 14.38
N HIS A 20 -9.67 6.19 14.13
CA HIS A 20 -9.63 4.73 14.19
C HIS A 20 -10.00 4.21 15.59
N LEU A 21 -9.42 4.76 16.64
CA LEU A 21 -9.78 4.43 18.02
C LEU A 21 -11.27 4.66 18.30
N ARG A 22 -11.83 5.80 17.85
CA ARG A 22 -13.25 6.11 18.05
C ARG A 22 -14.17 5.14 17.30
N GLU A 23 -13.80 4.75 16.07
CA GLU A 23 -14.55 3.79 15.27
C GLU A 23 -14.44 2.37 15.83
N SER A 24 -13.24 1.95 16.21
CA SER A 24 -13.00 0.64 16.84
C SER A 24 -13.72 0.52 18.20
N ILE A 25 -13.73 1.58 19.01
CA ILE A 25 -14.51 1.60 20.27
C ILE A 25 -16.02 1.50 19.98
N ARG A 26 -16.51 2.15 18.92
CA ARG A 26 -17.92 2.08 18.52
C ARG A 26 -18.32 0.71 17.99
N HIS A 27 -17.44 0.00 17.29
CA HIS A 27 -17.74 -1.30 16.69
C HIS A 27 -17.50 -2.48 17.64
N TYR A 28 -16.45 -2.41 18.48
CA TYR A 28 -15.93 -3.56 19.24
C TYR A 28 -15.87 -3.35 20.76
N GLY A 29 -16.05 -2.11 21.25
CA GLY A 29 -15.94 -1.76 22.66
C GLY A 29 -14.50 -1.54 23.15
N VAL A 30 -14.33 -0.79 24.24
CA VAL A 30 -13.04 -0.27 24.72
C VAL A 30 -12.02 -1.37 25.07
N LEU A 31 -12.45 -2.43 25.78
CA LEU A 31 -11.57 -3.50 26.22
C LEU A 31 -10.93 -4.26 25.05
N ARG A 32 -11.73 -4.53 24.00
CA ARG A 32 -11.26 -5.24 22.81
C ARG A 32 -10.32 -4.38 21.97
N THR A 33 -10.62 -3.09 21.81
CA THR A 33 -9.73 -2.14 21.11
C THR A 33 -8.37 -2.02 21.78
N ILE A 34 -8.33 -1.96 23.12
CA ILE A 34 -7.06 -1.93 23.87
C ILE A 34 -6.27 -3.21 23.64
N GLY A 35 -6.92 -4.38 23.73
CA GLY A 35 -6.29 -5.67 23.46
C GLY A 35 -5.71 -5.78 22.04
N GLU A 36 -6.47 -5.36 21.03
CA GLU A 36 -6.03 -5.37 19.63
C GLU A 36 -4.85 -4.41 19.38
N THR A 37 -4.86 -3.24 20.03
CA THR A 37 -3.78 -2.26 19.92
C THR A 37 -2.49 -2.77 20.58
N ILE A 38 -2.59 -3.39 21.76
CA ILE A 38 -1.45 -4.02 22.45
C ILE A 38 -0.91 -5.19 21.62
N ALA A 39 -1.78 -6.03 21.06
CA ALA A 39 -1.38 -7.14 20.20
C ALA A 39 -0.69 -6.65 18.92
N ALA A 40 -1.18 -5.57 18.30
CA ALA A 40 -0.54 -4.95 17.15
C ALA A 40 0.85 -4.38 17.48
N LEU A 41 1.01 -3.73 18.62
CA LEU A 41 2.30 -3.25 19.09
C LEU A 41 3.26 -4.42 19.36
N TYR A 42 2.77 -5.50 19.98
CA TYR A 42 3.55 -6.72 20.22
C TYR A 42 3.99 -7.39 18.90
N ARG A 43 3.11 -7.46 17.89
CA ARG A 43 3.47 -7.94 16.53
C ARG A 43 4.55 -7.08 15.89
N LEU A 44 4.43 -5.75 15.95
CA LEU A 44 5.44 -4.83 15.41
C LEU A 44 6.81 -4.99 16.09
N LEU A 45 6.83 -5.17 17.42
CA LEU A 45 8.07 -5.39 18.16
C LEU A 45 8.66 -6.77 17.86
N ARG A 46 7.83 -7.79 17.69
CA ARG A 46 8.25 -9.16 17.36
C ARG A 46 8.77 -9.29 15.93
N ASP A 47 8.19 -8.58 14.97
CA ASP A 47 8.66 -8.56 13.57
C ASP A 47 10.01 -7.84 13.40
N ARG A 48 10.44 -7.07 14.41
CA ARG A 48 11.82 -6.54 14.49
C ARG A 48 12.84 -7.53 15.05
N MET A 49 12.42 -8.65 15.65
CA MET A 49 13.35 -9.70 16.07
C MET A 49 13.86 -10.49 14.85
N PRO A 50 15.15 -10.86 14.82
CA PRO A 50 15.87 -11.27 13.61
C PRO A 50 15.43 -12.61 12.97
N ASP A 51 14.57 -13.39 13.61
CA ASP A 51 14.21 -14.76 13.19
C ASP A 51 13.26 -14.88 11.98
N ARG A 52 12.81 -13.77 11.38
CA ARG A 52 11.92 -13.78 10.19
C ARG A 52 12.45 -13.00 8.99
N ARG A 53 13.77 -12.84 8.89
CA ARG A 53 14.41 -12.15 7.77
C ARG A 53 14.16 -12.77 6.39
N ARG A 54 13.68 -14.01 6.25
CA ARG A 54 13.50 -14.66 4.94
C ARG A 54 12.20 -14.25 4.20
N THR A 55 11.15 -13.84 4.90
CA THR A 55 9.87 -13.43 4.27
C THR A 55 9.90 -11.98 3.76
N HIS A 56 10.95 -11.22 4.10
CA HIS A 56 11.07 -9.78 3.81
C HIS A 56 11.83 -9.44 2.52
N TYR A 57 12.37 -10.43 1.81
CA TYR A 57 13.31 -10.24 0.70
C TYR A 57 12.92 -10.96 -0.60
N GLY A 58 11.77 -11.63 -0.67
CA GLY A 58 11.31 -12.35 -1.88
C GLY A 58 10.94 -11.44 -3.06
N ASP A 59 10.97 -10.12 -2.86
CA ASP A 59 10.50 -9.11 -3.81
C ASP A 59 11.61 -8.27 -4.45
N MET A 60 12.89 -8.54 -4.11
CA MET A 60 14.01 -7.79 -4.70
C MET A 60 14.05 -7.94 -6.22
N ASP A 61 13.63 -9.06 -6.76
CA ASP A 61 13.71 -9.32 -8.20
C ASP A 61 12.79 -8.36 -8.99
N PHE A 62 11.54 -8.15 -8.55
CA PHE A 62 10.64 -7.18 -9.19
C PHE A 62 11.14 -5.74 -9.01
N ASP A 63 11.58 -5.39 -7.80
CA ASP A 63 12.10 -4.05 -7.48
C ASP A 63 13.38 -3.74 -8.28
N TRP A 64 14.24 -4.75 -8.50
CA TRP A 64 15.47 -4.66 -9.27
C TRP A 64 15.21 -4.58 -10.77
N GLU A 65 14.38 -5.47 -11.32
CA GLU A 65 14.04 -5.51 -12.75
C GLU A 65 13.31 -4.25 -13.20
N ARG A 66 12.39 -3.73 -12.37
CA ARG A 66 11.56 -2.57 -12.71
C ARG A 66 12.10 -1.26 -12.12
N MET A 67 13.23 -1.28 -11.40
CA MET A 67 13.87 -0.13 -10.74
C MET A 67 12.90 0.67 -9.84
N VAL A 68 12.11 -0.03 -9.04
CA VAL A 68 11.07 0.54 -8.15
C VAL A 68 11.28 0.11 -6.70
N ASP A 69 10.84 0.91 -5.74
CA ASP A 69 10.88 0.57 -4.31
C ASP A 69 9.49 0.12 -3.88
N THR A 70 9.18 -1.16 -3.97
CA THR A 70 7.92 -1.73 -3.45
C THR A 70 8.11 -2.61 -2.22
N THR A 71 9.36 -2.89 -1.82
CA THR A 71 9.71 -3.70 -0.66
C THR A 71 9.33 -3.05 0.66
N ARG A 72 8.81 -3.83 1.62
CA ARG A 72 8.40 -3.36 2.97
C ARG A 72 9.56 -2.78 3.80
N ALA A 73 10.80 -3.16 3.52
CA ALA A 73 12.01 -2.78 4.27
C ALA A 73 12.30 -1.27 4.29
N ASN A 74 11.96 -0.54 3.22
CA ASN A 74 12.25 0.89 3.09
C ASN A 74 11.15 1.82 3.65
N VAL A 75 10.15 1.28 4.36
CA VAL A 75 9.07 2.08 4.94
C VAL A 75 9.55 2.76 6.22
N GLY A 76 9.42 4.08 6.33
CA GLY A 76 9.79 4.82 7.55
C GLY A 76 9.04 4.36 8.80
N PHE A 77 9.70 4.41 9.97
CA PHE A 77 9.17 3.90 11.24
C PHE A 77 7.76 4.42 11.60
N ARG A 78 7.49 5.70 11.35
CA ARG A 78 6.17 6.31 11.62
C ARG A 78 5.04 5.64 10.83
N THR A 79 5.31 5.28 9.59
CA THR A 79 4.35 4.60 8.72
C THR A 79 4.15 3.16 9.16
N GLN A 80 5.22 2.45 9.54
CA GLN A 80 5.12 1.09 10.09
C GLN A 80 4.31 1.06 11.40
N LEU A 81 4.55 2.03 12.29
CA LEU A 81 3.80 2.16 13.53
C LEU A 81 2.32 2.40 13.26
N MET A 82 1.98 3.27 12.31
CA MET A 82 0.58 3.52 11.95
C MET A 82 -0.09 2.31 11.33
N ALA A 83 0.56 1.66 10.36
CA ALA A 83 0.08 0.44 9.74
C ALA A 83 -0.21 -0.65 10.78
N ALA A 84 0.68 -0.84 11.76
CA ALA A 84 0.45 -1.77 12.86
C ALA A 84 -0.77 -1.34 13.71
N LEU A 85 -0.82 -0.08 14.16
CA LEU A 85 -1.88 0.42 15.03
C LEU A 85 -3.27 0.43 14.39
N THR A 86 -3.35 0.53 13.07
CA THR A 86 -4.62 0.47 12.33
C THR A 86 -4.92 -0.92 11.76
N GLY A 87 -4.06 -1.91 11.97
CA GLY A 87 -4.21 -3.26 11.40
C GLY A 87 -4.11 -3.30 9.87
N HIS A 88 -3.38 -2.37 9.25
CA HIS A 88 -3.19 -2.25 7.80
C HIS A 88 -1.72 -2.42 7.45
N GLU A 89 -1.16 -3.56 7.85
CA GLU A 89 0.21 -3.91 7.48
C GLU A 89 0.35 -3.97 5.96
N TYR A 90 1.38 -3.31 5.43
CA TYR A 90 1.65 -3.31 3.99
C TYR A 90 2.35 -4.60 3.58
N TYR A 91 1.77 -5.29 2.61
CA TYR A 91 2.37 -6.42 1.90
C TYR A 91 2.29 -6.15 0.39
N PRO A 92 3.40 -6.27 -0.35
CA PRO A 92 3.37 -6.13 -1.80
C PRO A 92 2.54 -7.26 -2.42
N SER A 93 1.83 -6.95 -3.51
CA SER A 93 1.06 -7.96 -4.25
C SER A 93 1.97 -8.87 -5.07
N GLU A 94 1.75 -10.17 -4.93
CA GLU A 94 2.45 -11.23 -5.65
C GLU A 94 2.16 -11.17 -7.17
N PRO A 95 3.18 -11.00 -8.04
CA PRO A 95 2.97 -10.79 -9.48
C PRO A 95 2.30 -11.96 -10.19
N TRP A 96 2.71 -13.19 -9.85
CA TRP A 96 2.17 -14.40 -10.46
C TRP A 96 0.67 -14.57 -10.16
N LEU A 97 0.25 -14.28 -8.93
CA LEU A 97 -1.16 -14.33 -8.55
C LEU A 97 -1.96 -13.21 -9.22
N PHE A 98 -1.38 -12.01 -9.31
CA PHE A 98 -2.01 -10.89 -10.03
C PHE A 98 -2.27 -11.25 -11.48
N GLU A 99 -1.28 -11.80 -12.18
CA GLU A 99 -1.40 -12.22 -13.57
C GLU A 99 -2.47 -13.32 -13.74
N GLN A 100 -2.49 -14.32 -12.86
CA GLN A 100 -3.53 -15.36 -12.87
C GLN A 100 -4.95 -14.80 -12.74
N ILE A 101 -5.15 -13.83 -11.81
CA ILE A 101 -6.44 -13.16 -11.65
C ILE A 101 -6.81 -12.42 -12.92
N MET A 102 -5.88 -11.64 -13.50
CA MET A 102 -6.17 -10.87 -14.72
C MET A 102 -6.52 -11.78 -15.90
N GLN A 103 -5.81 -12.90 -16.08
CA GLN A 103 -6.08 -13.87 -17.15
C GLN A 103 -7.43 -14.59 -16.98
N ALA A 104 -7.88 -14.79 -15.73
CA ALA A 104 -9.15 -15.44 -15.44
C ALA A 104 -10.36 -14.53 -15.62
N LEU A 105 -10.17 -13.20 -15.74
CA LEU A 105 -11.28 -12.26 -15.90
C LEU A 105 -11.86 -12.32 -17.32
N PRO A 106 -13.17 -12.66 -17.48
CA PRO A 106 -13.82 -12.69 -18.78
C PRO A 106 -14.26 -11.27 -19.22
N VAL A 107 -13.31 -10.34 -19.28
CA VAL A 107 -13.58 -8.92 -19.56
C VAL A 107 -12.71 -8.39 -20.69
N ARG A 108 -13.20 -7.35 -21.37
CA ARG A 108 -12.35 -6.55 -22.26
C ARG A 108 -11.82 -5.36 -21.48
N PHE A 109 -10.55 -5.39 -21.09
CA PHE A 109 -9.92 -4.36 -20.27
C PHE A 109 -10.20 -2.89 -20.71
N PRO A 110 -10.22 -2.55 -22.02
CA PRO A 110 -10.48 -1.17 -22.46
C PRO A 110 -11.86 -0.61 -22.07
N ASP A 111 -12.81 -1.48 -21.71
CA ASP A 111 -14.15 -1.06 -21.27
C ASP A 111 -14.19 -0.72 -19.77
N PHE A 112 -13.14 -1.03 -19.01
CA PHE A 112 -13.12 -0.99 -17.55
C PHE A 112 -12.02 -0.10 -16.96
N LEU A 113 -12.26 0.36 -15.73
CA LEU A 113 -11.28 1.06 -14.89
C LEU A 113 -10.73 0.07 -13.86
N PHE A 114 -9.42 0.06 -13.67
CA PHE A 114 -8.79 -0.65 -12.56
C PHE A 114 -8.68 0.28 -11.35
N ILE A 115 -9.18 -0.15 -10.20
CA ILE A 115 -9.14 0.61 -8.94
C ILE A 115 -8.51 -0.25 -7.86
N ASP A 116 -7.42 0.24 -7.26
CA ASP A 116 -6.74 -0.40 -6.13
C ASP A 116 -6.99 0.40 -4.84
N LEU A 117 -7.63 -0.25 -3.87
CA LEU A 117 -7.95 0.33 -2.56
C LEU A 117 -6.92 -0.16 -1.54
N GLY A 118 -6.07 0.75 -1.07
CA GLY A 118 -4.88 0.40 -0.31
C GLY A 118 -3.68 0.12 -1.22
N SER A 119 -3.50 0.98 -2.23
CA SER A 119 -2.50 0.73 -3.28
C SER A 119 -1.04 0.74 -2.80
N GLY A 120 -0.81 1.14 -1.55
CA GLY A 120 0.48 1.09 -0.90
C GLY A 120 1.55 1.82 -1.71
N LYS A 121 2.61 1.11 -2.10
CA LYS A 121 3.71 1.65 -2.92
C LYS A 121 3.49 1.50 -4.44
N GLY A 122 2.28 1.13 -4.86
CA GLY A 122 1.86 1.16 -6.27
C GLY A 122 2.21 -0.09 -7.09
N ARG A 123 2.63 -1.20 -6.47
CA ARG A 123 3.01 -2.43 -7.21
C ARG A 123 1.89 -2.94 -8.12
N SER A 124 0.68 -3.07 -7.60
CA SER A 124 -0.48 -3.50 -8.39
C SER A 124 -0.87 -2.53 -9.49
N LEU A 125 -0.65 -1.22 -9.29
CA LEU A 125 -0.91 -0.20 -10.32
C LEU A 125 0.07 -0.36 -11.49
N MET A 126 1.34 -0.64 -11.19
CA MET A 126 2.36 -0.92 -12.19
C MET A 126 2.05 -2.22 -12.94
N MET A 127 1.67 -3.29 -12.24
CA MET A 127 1.27 -4.55 -12.90
C MET A 127 -0.01 -4.39 -13.74
N ALA A 128 -1.01 -3.65 -13.24
CA ALA A 128 -2.24 -3.36 -13.98
C ALA A 128 -1.97 -2.58 -15.28
N SER A 129 -0.87 -1.82 -15.31
CA SER A 129 -0.50 -1.01 -16.46
C SER A 129 0.09 -1.80 -17.63
N ASP A 130 0.33 -3.10 -17.45
CA ASP A 130 0.62 -4.05 -18.53
C ASP A 130 -0.66 -4.52 -19.26
N TYR A 131 -1.85 -4.07 -18.83
CA TYR A 131 -3.14 -4.36 -19.43
C TYR A 131 -3.83 -3.08 -19.92
N PRO A 132 -4.59 -3.12 -21.02
CA PRO A 132 -5.15 -1.93 -21.64
C PRO A 132 -6.44 -1.46 -20.94
N PHE A 133 -6.42 -1.28 -19.62
CA PHE A 133 -7.52 -0.66 -18.89
C PHE A 133 -7.75 0.76 -19.38
N ARG A 134 -9.01 1.21 -19.39
CA ARG A 134 -9.36 2.60 -19.73
C ARG A 134 -8.65 3.63 -18.84
N ARG A 135 -8.44 3.26 -17.58
CA ARG A 135 -7.71 4.04 -16.57
C ARG A 135 -7.33 3.15 -15.41
N ILE A 136 -6.24 3.51 -14.74
CA ILE A 136 -5.77 2.87 -13.50
C ILE A 136 -5.78 3.92 -12.39
N LEU A 137 -6.36 3.59 -11.24
CA LEU A 137 -6.51 4.47 -10.08
C LEU A 137 -6.04 3.76 -8.81
N GLY A 138 -5.13 4.38 -8.07
CA GLY A 138 -4.73 3.93 -6.74
C GLY A 138 -5.23 4.87 -5.66
N VAL A 139 -5.81 4.31 -4.61
CA VAL A 139 -6.19 5.04 -3.40
C VAL A 139 -5.34 4.50 -2.26
N GLU A 140 -4.52 5.36 -1.65
CA GLU A 140 -3.68 5.01 -0.51
C GLU A 140 -3.91 5.99 0.62
N TYR A 141 -4.13 5.44 1.82
CA TYR A 141 -4.46 6.23 3.00
C TYR A 141 -3.23 6.81 3.69
N LEU A 142 -2.10 6.11 3.67
CA LEU A 142 -0.85 6.50 4.30
C LEU A 142 -0.03 7.39 3.34
N PRO A 143 0.13 8.70 3.63
CA PRO A 143 0.81 9.63 2.71
C PRO A 143 2.25 9.22 2.38
N GLY A 144 2.92 8.55 3.33
CA GLY A 144 4.28 8.04 3.13
C GLY A 144 4.35 6.94 2.08
N LEU A 145 3.36 6.03 2.02
CA LEU A 145 3.28 5.00 0.98
C LEU A 145 2.84 5.62 -0.34
N HIS A 146 1.84 6.51 -0.29
CA HIS A 146 1.36 7.23 -1.49
C HIS A 146 2.49 7.99 -2.19
N ARG A 147 3.34 8.71 -1.46
CA ARG A 147 4.49 9.42 -2.03
C ARG A 147 5.45 8.46 -2.74
N ILE A 148 5.76 7.32 -2.11
CA ILE A 148 6.63 6.31 -2.71
C ILE A 148 5.97 5.73 -3.96
N ALA A 149 4.67 5.48 -3.95
CA ALA A 149 3.94 5.03 -5.13
C ALA A 149 4.04 6.03 -6.29
N GLN A 150 3.89 7.33 -6.02
CA GLN A 150 4.06 8.38 -7.04
C GLN A 150 5.48 8.38 -7.62
N GLU A 151 6.50 8.24 -6.76
CA GLU A 151 7.90 8.17 -7.17
C GLU A 151 8.18 6.93 -8.03
N ASN A 152 7.63 5.76 -7.64
CA ASN A 152 7.75 4.52 -8.41
C ASN A 152 7.07 4.64 -9.77
N ILE A 153 5.82 5.09 -9.82
CA ILE A 153 5.05 5.22 -11.05
C ILE A 153 5.73 6.20 -12.03
N ALA A 154 6.31 7.29 -11.52
CA ALA A 154 7.01 8.26 -12.36
C ALA A 154 8.29 7.69 -13.02
N ARG A 155 8.87 6.64 -12.44
CA ARG A 155 10.08 5.97 -12.93
C ARG A 155 9.76 4.69 -13.70
N TYR A 156 8.58 4.13 -13.48
CA TYR A 156 8.18 2.87 -14.06
C TYR A 156 8.01 2.98 -15.57
N THR A 157 8.66 2.08 -16.29
CA THR A 157 8.52 1.91 -17.73
C THR A 157 8.14 0.46 -18.02
N SER A 158 7.15 0.24 -18.88
CA SER A 158 6.82 -1.08 -19.40
C SER A 158 6.95 -1.12 -20.92
N GLU A 159 7.55 -2.18 -21.44
CA GLU A 159 7.64 -2.43 -22.89
C GLU A 159 6.25 -2.61 -23.53
N ARG A 160 5.25 -3.03 -22.75
CA ARG A 160 3.86 -3.20 -23.21
C ARG A 160 3.05 -1.90 -23.26
N GLN A 161 3.66 -0.78 -22.82
CA GLN A 161 3.04 0.55 -22.84
C GLN A 161 3.45 1.41 -24.06
N GLN A 162 4.36 0.92 -24.91
CA GLN A 162 4.81 1.59 -26.14
C GLN A 162 3.86 1.29 -27.30
#